data_AF-A0A9D2D1J3-F1
#
_entry.id   AF-A0A9D2D1J3-F1
#
_cell.length_a   1.000
_cell.length_b   1.000
_cell.length_c   1.000
_cell.angle_alpha   90.00
_cell.angle_beta   90.00
_cell.angle_gamma   90.00
#
_symmetry.space_group_name_H-M   'P 1'
#
loop_
_entity.id
_entity.type
_entity.pdbx_description
1 polymer ?
#
loop_
_entity_poly.entity_id
_entity_poly.type
_entity_poly.pdbx_seq_one_letter_code
_entity_poly.pdbx_strand_id
1 'polypeptide(L)' 'MYEKKDVKKTEKAYETLEDSILRDYDYLGSSASAHDCTGLIPSGPVSEEELLSYKDVYDFPPPAMTPQDRKKKK' A
#
# COMPACT_ATOMS: atom_id res chain seq x y z
N MET A 1 -17.59 -47.72 -5.82
CA MET A 1 -16.31 -47.65 -6.58
C MET A 1 -16.52 -46.64 -7.69
N TYR A 2 -15.88 -45.47 -7.63
CA TYR A 2 -16.10 -44.43 -8.64
C TYR A 2 -15.70 -44.95 -10.04
N GLU A 3 -16.53 -44.68 -11.04
CA GLU A 3 -16.22 -45.11 -12.40
C GLU A 3 -15.00 -44.34 -12.90
N LYS A 4 -14.10 -45.03 -13.60
CA LYS A 4 -12.85 -44.44 -14.15
C LYS A 4 -13.11 -43.25 -15.09
N LYS A 5 -14.35 -43.07 -15.56
CA LYS A 5 -14.77 -41.92 -16.39
C LYS A 5 -14.97 -40.66 -15.54
N ASP A 6 -15.46 -40.81 -14.32
CA ASP A 6 -15.72 -39.70 -13.40
C ASP A 6 -14.41 -39.11 -12.89
N VAL A 7 -13.42 -39.97 -12.59
CA VAL A 7 -12.08 -39.57 -12.14
C VAL A 7 -11.35 -38.73 -13.20
N LYS A 8 -11.44 -39.12 -14.47
CA LYS A 8 -10.83 -38.37 -15.58
C LYS A 8 -11.48 -37.00 -15.81
N LYS A 9 -12.79 -36.91 -15.56
CA LYS A 9 -13.54 -35.65 -15.68
C LYS A 9 -13.12 -34.68 -14.58
N THR A 10 -12.92 -35.17 -13.36
CA THR A 10 -12.48 -34.36 -12.23
C THR A 10 -11.04 -33.91 -12.36
N GLU A 11 -10.14 -34.76 -12.87
CA GLU A 11 -8.74 -34.39 -13.14
C GLU A 11 -8.64 -33.27 -14.18
N LYS A 12 -9.34 -33.41 -15.30
CA LYS A 12 -9.39 -32.38 -16.35
C LYS A 12 -10.01 -31.07 -15.85
N ALA A 13 -11.01 -31.15 -14.98
CA ALA A 13 -11.61 -29.97 -14.36
C ALA A 13 -10.62 -29.27 -13.42
N TYR A 14 -9.84 -30.02 -12.64
CA TYR A 14 -8.82 -29.48 -11.74
C TYR A 14 -7.70 -28.79 -12.53
N GLU A 15 -7.22 -29.40 -13.62
CA GLU A 15 -6.25 -28.79 -14.54
C GLU A 15 -6.76 -27.45 -15.11
N THR A 16 -8.01 -27.42 -15.60
CA THR A 16 -8.58 -26.16 -16.13
C THR A 16 -8.77 -25.10 -15.05
N LEU A 17 -8.99 -25.51 -13.79
CA LEU A 17 -9.20 -24.62 -12.67
C LEU A 17 -7.86 -24.06 -12.16
N GLU A 18 -6.81 -24.88 -12.13
CA GLU A 18 -5.43 -24.46 -11.85
C GLU A 18 -4.91 -23.48 -12.91
N ASP A 19 -5.16 -23.75 -14.20
CA ASP A 19 -4.77 -22.86 -15.30
C ASP A 19 -5.50 -21.50 -15.23
N SER A 20 -6.80 -21.50 -14.89
CA SER A 20 -7.58 -20.26 -14.72
C SER A 20 -7.08 -19.47 -13.52
N ILE A 21 -6.88 -20.12 -12.37
CA ILE A 21 -6.34 -19.47 -11.18
C ILE A 21 -4.97 -18.87 -11.50
N LEU A 22 -4.06 -19.60 -12.17
CA LEU A 22 -2.74 -19.09 -12.49
C LEU A 22 -2.76 -17.92 -13.50
N ARG A 23 -3.72 -17.90 -14.43
CA ARG A 23 -3.86 -16.81 -15.40
C ARG A 23 -4.58 -15.58 -14.88
N ASP A 24 -5.53 -15.77 -13.97
CA ASP A 24 -6.38 -14.69 -13.44
C ASP A 24 -5.77 -14.06 -12.17
N TYR A 25 -4.91 -14.76 -11.44
CA TYR A 25 -4.19 -14.19 -10.31
C TYR A 25 -2.96 -13.40 -10.77
N ASP A 26 -3.00 -12.07 -10.57
CA ASP A 26 -1.92 -11.15 -10.90
C ASP A 26 -0.78 -11.18 -9.85
N TYR A 27 -0.18 -12.35 -9.62
CA TYR A 27 0.92 -12.55 -8.66
C TYR A 27 2.19 -11.76 -9.00
N LEU A 28 2.39 -11.43 -10.28
CA LEU A 28 3.55 -10.69 -10.78
C LEU A 28 3.24 -9.21 -11.09
N GLY A 29 2.00 -8.77 -10.91
CA GLY A 29 1.57 -7.40 -11.16
C GLY A 29 0.99 -6.71 -9.92
N SER A 30 -0.01 -5.85 -10.15
CA SER A 30 -0.38 -4.74 -9.28
C SER A 30 -1.00 -5.16 -7.93
N SER A 31 -1.35 -6.44 -7.75
CA SER A 31 -1.94 -6.96 -6.51
C SER A 31 -0.98 -7.04 -5.32
N ALA A 32 0.33 -6.94 -5.55
CA ALA A 32 1.35 -6.89 -4.50
C ALA A 32 2.33 -5.72 -4.70
N SER A 33 1.85 -4.58 -5.20
CA SER A 33 2.66 -3.37 -5.21
C SER A 33 2.81 -2.84 -3.77
N ALA A 34 4.03 -2.83 -3.25
CA ALA A 34 4.36 -2.13 -2.00
C ALA A 34 4.08 -0.61 -2.07
N HIS A 35 3.75 -0.11 -3.26
CA HIS A 35 3.40 1.28 -3.57
C HIS A 35 1.96 1.44 -4.05
N ASP A 36 1.07 0.44 -3.88
CA ASP A 36 -0.38 0.67 -3.95
C ASP A 36 -0.81 1.53 -2.76
N CYS A 37 -0.43 2.80 -2.81
CA CYS A 37 -0.88 3.84 -1.94
C CYS A 37 -2.34 4.08 -2.29
N THR A 38 -3.26 3.28 -1.73
CA THR A 38 -4.69 3.58 -1.67
C THR A 38 -4.96 4.83 -0.83
N GLY A 39 -4.17 5.91 -0.98
CA GLY A 39 -4.47 7.29 -0.63
C GLY A 39 -4.95 7.60 0.79
N LEU A 40 -4.95 6.65 1.71
CA LEU A 40 -5.33 6.90 3.09
C LEU A 40 -4.16 7.63 3.72
N ILE A 41 -4.35 8.94 3.87
CA ILE A 41 -3.46 9.81 4.65
C ILE A 41 -3.19 9.07 5.97
N PRO A 42 -1.92 8.88 6.35
CA PRO A 42 -1.61 8.25 7.63
C PRO A 42 -2.35 9.01 8.74
N SER A 43 -2.95 8.26 9.65
CA SER A 43 -3.61 8.85 10.80
C SER A 43 -2.65 9.80 11.51
N GLY A 44 -3.19 10.91 12.02
CA GLY A 44 -2.42 11.81 12.87
C GLY A 44 -1.84 11.08 14.09
N PRO A 45 -0.90 11.72 14.80
CA PRO A 45 -0.32 11.16 16.02
C PRO A 45 -1.40 10.77 17.02
N VAL A 46 -1.23 9.61 17.65
CA VAL A 46 -2.26 9.00 18.51
C VAL A 46 -2.26 9.65 19.89
N SER A 47 -1.10 10.11 20.36
CA SER A 47 -0.96 10.78 21.65
C SER A 47 -0.15 12.08 21.59
N GLU A 48 -0.29 12.88 22.64
CA GLU A 48 0.49 14.11 22.80
C GLU A 48 1.98 13.81 23.04
N GLU A 49 2.32 12.67 23.64
CA GLU A 49 3.72 12.26 23.83
C GLU A 49 4.42 11.96 22.50
N GLU A 50 3.73 11.28 21.57
CA GLU A 50 4.26 11.05 20.23
C GLU A 50 4.51 12.37 19.51
N LEU A 51 3.56 13.30 19.58
CA LEU A 51 3.70 14.64 18.98
C LEU A 51 4.91 15.39 19.53
N LEU A 52 5.19 15.26 20.84
CA LEU A 52 6.34 15.89 21.47
C LEU A 52 7.66 15.26 21.00
N SER A 53 7.72 13.94 20.94
CA SER A 53 8.88 13.19 20.43
C SER A 53 9.23 13.56 18.98
N TYR A 54 8.22 13.78 18.11
CA TYR A 54 8.45 14.25 16.74
C TYR A 54 9.00 15.68 16.66
N LYS A 55 8.54 16.58 17.54
CA LYS A 55 9.03 17.95 17.61
C LYS A 55 10.49 18.00 18.05
N ASP A 56 10.85 17.23 19.07
CA ASP A 56 12.24 17.15 19.57
C ASP A 56 13.24 16.76 18.46
N VAL A 57 12.82 15.99 17.45
CA VAL A 57 13.66 15.60 16.30
C VAL A 57 13.68 16.67 15.20
N TYR A 58 12.61 17.45 15.04
CA TYR A 58 12.41 18.39 13.92
C TYR A 58 12.03 19.81 14.37
N ASP A 59 12.72 20.33 15.38
CA ASP A 59 12.56 21.71 15.83
C ASP A 59 13.40 22.69 14.98
N PHE A 60 13.13 22.73 13.67
CA PHE A 60 13.63 23.82 12.82
C PHE A 60 12.57 24.92 12.73
N PRO A 61 12.67 25.99 13.54
CA PRO A 61 11.80 27.13 13.35
C PRO A 61 12.02 27.70 11.94
N PRO A 62 10.97 28.20 11.28
CA PRO A 62 11.15 28.94 10.04
C PRO A 62 12.18 30.05 10.27
N PRO A 63 13.07 30.31 9.29
CA PRO A 63 14.11 31.32 9.44
C PRO A 63 13.47 32.65 9.82
N ALA A 64 14.05 33.33 10.82
CA ALA A 64 13.54 34.60 11.31
C ALA A 64 13.39 35.57 10.13
N MET A 65 12.15 35.97 9.82
CA MET A 65 11.89 36.88 8.72
C MET A 65 12.50 38.24 9.04
N THR A 66 13.48 38.66 8.25
CA THR A 66 13.97 40.02 8.36
C THR A 66 12.93 40.98 7.75
N PRO A 67 12.90 42.27 8.16
CA PRO A 67 12.02 43.27 7.56
C PRO A 67 12.18 43.41 6.03
N GLN A 68 13.32 42.98 5.48
CA GLN A 68 13.62 43.01 4.05
C GLN A 68 12.91 41.87 3.29
N ASP A 69 12.75 40.70 3.91
CA ASP A 69 12.08 39.54 3.31
C ASP A 69 10.57 39.76 3.14
N ARG A 70 9.96 40.54 4.05
CA ARG A 70 8.54 40.91 3.98
C ARG A 70 8.22 41.81 2.78
N LYS A 71 9.18 42.60 2.30
CA LYS A 71 9.00 43.53 1.17
C LYS A 71 9.03 42.84 -0.20
N LYS A 72 9.64 41.65 -0.31
CA LYS A 72 9.74 40.88 -1.57
C LYS A 72 8.50 40.04 -1.89
N LYS A 73 7.55 39.91 -0.96
CA LYS A 73 6.26 39.20 -1.17
C LYS A 73 5.14 40.11 -1.69
N LYS A 74 5.44 41.33 -2.13
CA LYS A 74 4.48 42.27 -2.73
C LYS A 74 4.73 42.44 -4.21
#